data_AF-C7BI10-F1
#
_entry.id   AF-C7BI10-F1
#
_cell.length_a   1.000
_cell.length_b   1.000
_cell.length_c   1.000
_cell.angle_alpha   90.00
_cell.angle_beta   90.00
_cell.angle_gamma   90.00
#
_symmetry.space_group_name_H-M   'P 1'
#
loop_
_entity.id
_entity.type
_entity.pdbx_description
1 polymer ?
#
loop_
_entity_poly.entity_id
_entity_poly.type
_entity_poly.pdbx_seq_one_letter_code
_entity_poly.pdbx_strand_id
1 'polypeptide(L)'
;MVVFFSFSSLVIINVCFFLSLMIMPAMRTKYFEHIDMVQMYIILLIIWFPCAIGIMKSVFLTKRIMIGNIIQLFSLGFCSLGIIINSGMLYLLFTIMVFLANTIMQPVFFSYLGLYSKNSLYTLGMQSGVYVFITMIILFYTIYLGVGLEEIITGFTILLISSIVISTIFLSMVNSKK
;
A
#
# COMPACT_ATOMS: atom_id res chain seq x y z
N MET A 1 20.37 -4.22 -9.46
CA MET A 1 19.35 -3.15 -9.57
C MET A 1 17.92 -3.68 -9.57
N VAL A 2 17.45 -4.47 -10.56
CA VAL A 2 16.04 -4.94 -10.61
C VAL A 2 15.58 -5.59 -9.30
N VAL A 3 16.39 -6.46 -8.69
CA VAL A 3 16.12 -7.09 -7.39
C VAL A 3 15.95 -6.04 -6.27
N PHE A 4 16.82 -5.03 -6.23
CA PHE A 4 16.77 -3.95 -5.22
C PHE A 4 15.49 -3.13 -5.35
N PHE A 5 15.14 -2.68 -6.55
CA PHE A 5 13.92 -1.89 -6.75
C PHE A 5 12.65 -2.71 -6.52
N SER A 6 12.66 -4.01 -6.85
CA SER A 6 11.58 -4.94 -6.52
C SER A 6 11.41 -5.09 -5.01
N PHE A 7 12.53 -5.26 -4.29
CA PHE A 7 12.56 -5.33 -2.83
C PHE A 7 12.00 -4.05 -2.20
N SER A 8 12.53 -2.88 -2.59
CA SER A 8 12.11 -1.59 -2.04
C SER A 8 10.64 -1.29 -2.33
N SER A 9 10.16 -1.59 -3.54
CA SER A 9 8.74 -1.43 -3.90
C SER A 9 7.84 -2.27 -3.01
N LEU A 10 8.21 -3.54 -2.78
CA LEU A 10 7.45 -4.42 -1.89
C LEU A 10 7.45 -3.93 -0.44
N VAL A 11 8.59 -3.47 0.07
CA VAL A 11 8.66 -2.90 1.42
C VAL A 11 7.70 -1.72 1.56
N ILE A 12 7.78 -0.74 0.66
CA ILE A 12 6.99 0.50 0.77
C ILE A 12 5.50 0.23 0.64
N ILE A 13 5.09 -0.57 -0.34
CA ILE A 13 3.67 -0.86 -0.57
C ILE A 13 3.09 -1.66 0.61
N ASN A 14 3.85 -2.59 1.18
CA ASN A 14 3.42 -3.32 2.37
C ASN A 14 3.34 -2.41 3.60
N VAL A 15 4.30 -1.51 3.81
CA VAL A 15 4.23 -0.52 4.90
C VAL A 15 2.97 0.33 4.76
N CYS A 16 2.69 0.89 3.57
CA CYS A 16 1.45 1.62 3.30
C CYS A 16 0.20 0.80 3.63
N PHE A 17 0.16 -0.45 3.18
CA PHE A 17 -0.97 -1.35 3.40
C PHE A 17 -1.21 -1.60 4.89
N PHE A 18 -0.18 -2.02 5.63
CA PHE A 18 -0.33 -2.31 7.06
C PHE A 18 -0.65 -1.08 7.89
N LEU A 19 -0.03 0.07 7.59
CA LEU A 19 -0.38 1.31 8.27
C LEU A 19 -1.85 1.70 8.04
N SER A 20 -2.36 1.56 6.80
CA SER A 20 -3.76 1.90 6.51
C SER A 20 -4.75 1.04 7.30
N LEU A 21 -4.42 -0.24 7.53
CA LEU A 21 -5.17 -1.14 8.41
C LEU A 21 -5.10 -0.74 9.88
N MET A 22 -3.92 -0.34 10.34
CA MET A 22 -3.66 -0.01 11.74
C MET A 22 -4.28 1.32 12.18
N ILE A 23 -4.48 2.26 11.26
CA ILE A 23 -5.12 3.55 11.54
C ILE A 23 -6.66 3.47 11.46
N MET A 24 -7.19 2.40 10.87
CA MET A 24 -8.63 2.16 10.78
C MET A 24 -9.40 2.31 12.11
N PRO A 25 -8.92 1.80 13.26
CA PRO A 25 -9.61 1.97 14.55
C PRO A 25 -9.76 3.44 14.95
N ALA A 26 -8.71 4.26 14.75
CA ALA A 26 -8.74 5.68 15.04
C ALA A 26 -9.71 6.43 14.10
N MET A 27 -9.77 6.02 12.84
CA MET A 27 -10.72 6.59 11.86
C MET A 27 -12.15 6.16 12.17
N ARG A 28 -12.34 4.92 12.64
CA ARG A 28 -13.65 4.41 13.08
C ARG A 28 -14.20 5.25 14.22
N THR A 29 -13.40 5.50 15.26
CA THR A 29 -13.86 6.32 16.40
C THR A 29 -14.15 7.76 16.00
N LYS A 30 -13.50 8.29 14.96
CA LYS A 30 -13.70 9.68 14.52
C LYS A 30 -14.90 9.86 13.59
N TYR A 31 -15.17 8.89 12.70
CA TYR A 31 -16.16 9.07 11.60
C TYR A 31 -17.27 8.02 11.56
N PHE A 32 -17.09 6.88 12.22
CA PHE A 32 -17.98 5.72 12.12
C PHE A 32 -18.26 5.11 13.50
N GLU A 33 -18.58 5.96 14.48
CA GLU A 33 -18.81 5.53 15.88
C GLU A 33 -19.89 4.45 16.01
N HIS A 34 -20.90 4.49 15.13
CA HIS A 34 -22.04 3.57 15.13
C HIS A 34 -21.75 2.19 14.52
N ILE A 35 -20.63 2.02 13.82
CA ILE A 35 -20.27 0.76 13.15
C ILE A 35 -19.24 0.04 14.00
N ASP A 36 -19.44 -1.24 14.29
CA ASP A 36 -18.42 -1.99 15.04
C ASP A 36 -17.14 -2.21 14.23
N MET A 37 -16.01 -2.33 14.93
CA MET A 37 -14.70 -2.61 14.31
C MET A 37 -14.73 -3.83 13.38
N VAL A 38 -15.37 -4.92 13.83
CA VAL A 38 -15.51 -6.15 13.05
C VAL A 38 -16.34 -5.89 11.78
N GLN A 39 -17.45 -5.15 11.91
CA GLN A 39 -18.30 -4.80 10.77
C GLN A 39 -17.55 -3.93 9.76
N MET A 40 -16.73 -2.99 10.22
CA MET A 40 -15.93 -2.12 9.34
C MET A 40 -14.92 -2.93 8.50
N TYR A 41 -14.22 -3.90 9.10
CA TYR A 41 -13.34 -4.79 8.34
C TYR A 41 -14.10 -5.73 7.40
N ILE A 42 -15.28 -6.22 7.79
CA ILE A 42 -16.15 -7.03 6.91
C ILE A 42 -16.58 -6.21 5.70
N ILE A 43 -17.02 -4.97 5.88
CA ILE A 43 -17.39 -4.06 4.80
C ILE A 43 -16.21 -3.86 3.85
N LEU A 44 -15.02 -3.58 4.40
CA LEU A 44 -13.80 -3.42 3.61
C LEU A 44 -13.51 -4.67 2.76
N LEU A 45 -13.62 -5.86 3.36
CA LEU A 45 -13.34 -7.13 2.70
C LEU A 45 -14.37 -7.45 1.60
N ILE A 46 -15.65 -7.21 1.85
CA ILE A 46 -16.73 -7.41 0.87
C ILE A 46 -16.56 -6.49 -0.34
N ILE A 47 -16.13 -5.25 -0.13
CA ILE A 47 -15.90 -4.30 -1.23
C ILE A 47 -14.62 -4.66 -1.99
N TRP A 48 -13.54 -4.97 -1.27
CA TRP A 48 -12.23 -5.22 -1.88
C TRP A 48 -12.17 -6.54 -2.66
N PHE A 49 -12.72 -7.63 -2.10
CA PHE A 49 -12.52 -8.98 -2.64
C PHE A 49 -13.04 -9.16 -4.09
N PRO A 50 -14.26 -8.69 -4.45
CA PRO A 50 -14.73 -8.74 -5.84
C PRO A 50 -13.87 -7.90 -6.79
N CYS A 51 -13.45 -6.70 -6.35
CA CYS A 51 -12.57 -5.83 -7.13
C CYS A 51 -11.20 -6.48 -7.39
N ALA A 52 -10.63 -7.16 -6.39
CA ALA A 52 -9.37 -7.88 -6.51
C ALA A 52 -9.45 -9.01 -7.56
N ILE A 53 -10.52 -9.81 -7.54
CA ILE A 53 -10.72 -10.92 -8.49
C ILE A 53 -10.86 -10.40 -9.93
N GLY A 54 -11.63 -9.33 -10.12
CA GLY A 54 -11.88 -8.76 -11.46
C GLY A 54 -10.59 -8.33 -12.16
N ILE A 55 -9.63 -7.79 -11.42
CA ILE A 55 -8.39 -7.24 -12.00
C ILE A 55 -7.33 -8.32 -12.23
N MET A 56 -7.31 -9.39 -11.42
CA MET A 56 -6.31 -10.45 -11.55
C MET A 56 -6.36 -11.23 -12.88
N LYS A 57 -7.54 -11.32 -13.51
CA LYS A 57 -7.74 -12.15 -14.72
C LYS A 57 -7.20 -11.56 -16.02
N SER A 58 -7.00 -10.25 -16.13
CA SER A 58 -7.00 -9.59 -17.45
C SER A 58 -5.69 -8.92 -17.86
N VAL A 59 -4.69 -8.79 -16.98
CA VAL A 59 -3.59 -7.84 -17.20
C VAL A 59 -2.21 -8.50 -17.33
N PHE A 60 -1.50 -8.19 -18.42
CA PHE A 60 -0.07 -8.48 -18.63
C PHE A 60 0.81 -7.92 -17.50
N LEU A 61 1.87 -8.66 -17.13
CA LEU A 61 2.73 -8.37 -15.96
C LEU A 61 3.26 -6.92 -15.89
N THR A 62 3.67 -6.33 -17.02
CA THR A 62 4.18 -4.94 -17.08
C THR A 62 3.07 -3.90 -17.02
N LYS A 63 1.89 -4.18 -17.60
CA LYS A 63 0.71 -3.30 -17.52
C LYS A 63 0.15 -3.22 -16.08
N ARG A 64 0.37 -4.26 -15.26
CA ARG A 64 -0.03 -4.26 -13.85
C ARG A 64 0.63 -3.16 -13.03
N ILE A 65 1.92 -2.88 -13.25
CA ILE A 65 2.61 -1.81 -12.51
C ILE A 65 2.07 -0.44 -12.90
N MET A 66 1.82 -0.20 -14.19
CA MET A 66 1.22 1.04 -14.65
C MET A 66 -0.17 1.27 -14.06
N ILE A 67 -1.04 0.24 -14.09
CA ILE A 67 -2.37 0.32 -13.47
C ILE A 67 -2.27 0.52 -11.96
N GLY A 68 -1.38 -0.21 -11.29
CA GLY A 68 -1.14 -0.06 -9.86
C GLY A 68 -0.69 1.35 -9.47
N ASN A 69 0.19 1.96 -10.26
CA ASN A 69 0.63 3.35 -10.06
C ASN A 69 -0.50 4.36 -10.27
N ILE A 70 -1.37 4.14 -11.27
CA ILE A 70 -2.56 4.98 -11.47
C ILE A 70 -3.48 4.89 -10.24
N ILE A 71 -3.71 3.69 -9.71
CA ILE A 71 -4.51 3.48 -8.51
C ILE A 71 -3.86 4.13 -7.28
N GLN A 72 -2.52 4.08 -7.15
CA GLN A 72 -1.80 4.78 -6.08
C GLN A 72 -1.90 6.30 -6.17
N LEU A 73 -1.92 6.86 -7.37
CA LEU A 73 -2.18 8.30 -7.56
C LEU A 73 -3.59 8.66 -7.10
N PHE A 74 -4.59 7.83 -7.42
CA PHE A 74 -5.94 8.02 -6.88
C PHE A 74 -5.97 7.88 -5.34
N SER A 75 -5.27 6.91 -4.77
CA SER A 75 -5.19 6.78 -3.30
C SER A 75 -4.55 8.02 -2.67
N LEU A 76 -3.50 8.58 -3.29
CA LEU A 76 -2.87 9.81 -2.83
C LEU A 76 -3.85 10.99 -2.86
N GLY A 77 -4.62 11.12 -3.94
CA GLY A 77 -5.66 12.15 -4.05
C GLY A 77 -6.77 12.01 -3.00
N PHE A 78 -7.25 10.79 -2.74
CA PHE A 78 -8.25 10.57 -1.69
C PHE A 78 -7.69 10.78 -0.29
N CYS A 79 -6.42 10.46 -0.06
CA CYS A 79 -5.76 10.70 1.22
C CYS A 79 -5.68 12.20 1.53
N SER A 80 -5.26 13.02 0.57
CA SER A 80 -5.18 14.47 0.75
C SER A 80 -6.54 15.15 0.84
N LEU A 81 -7.49 14.80 -0.06
CA LEU A 81 -8.85 15.35 -0.04
C LEU A 81 -9.63 14.94 1.22
N GLY A 82 -9.39 13.73 1.73
CA GLY A 82 -10.00 13.21 2.94
C GLY A 82 -9.76 14.08 4.17
N ILE A 83 -8.61 14.78 4.22
CA ILE A 83 -8.30 15.74 5.30
C ILE A 83 -9.07 17.03 5.10
N ILE A 84 -8.96 17.63 3.91
CA ILE A 84 -9.52 18.97 3.65
C ILE A 84 -11.02 18.97 3.92
N ILE A 85 -11.69 17.89 3.51
CA ILE A 85 -13.14 17.71 3.67
C ILE A 85 -13.47 17.03 5.02
N ASN A 86 -12.47 16.50 5.73
CA ASN A 86 -12.61 15.75 6.98
C ASN A 86 -13.70 14.66 6.87
N SER A 87 -13.57 13.79 5.86
CA SER A 87 -14.58 12.79 5.50
C SER A 87 -14.09 11.36 5.67
N GLY A 88 -14.79 10.59 6.52
CA GLY A 88 -14.51 9.15 6.71
C GLY A 88 -14.70 8.31 5.45
N MET A 89 -15.63 8.68 4.56
CA MET A 89 -15.87 7.96 3.31
C MET A 89 -14.69 8.07 2.34
N LEU A 90 -14.05 9.24 2.29
CA LEU A 90 -12.82 9.44 1.49
C LEU A 90 -11.66 8.60 2.05
N TYR A 91 -11.56 8.46 3.37
CA TYR A 91 -10.57 7.58 3.99
C TYR A 91 -10.81 6.09 3.67
N LEU A 92 -12.08 5.67 3.67
CA LEU A 92 -12.44 4.31 3.28
C LEU A 92 -12.08 4.04 1.81
N LEU A 93 -12.38 4.97 0.91
CA LEU A 93 -11.96 4.91 -0.50
C LEU A 93 -10.43 4.89 -0.64
N PHE A 94 -9.70 5.73 0.09
CA PHE A 94 -8.25 5.70 0.17
C PHE A 94 -7.73 4.30 0.53
N THR A 95 -8.27 3.70 1.60
CA THR A 95 -7.84 2.38 2.06
C THR A 95 -8.11 1.30 1.02
N ILE A 96 -9.29 1.32 0.40
CA ILE A 96 -9.65 0.37 -0.68
C ILE A 96 -8.68 0.51 -1.87
N MET A 97 -8.34 1.74 -2.27
CA MET A 97 -7.41 1.98 -3.38
C MET A 97 -5.99 1.51 -3.04
N VAL A 98 -5.50 1.73 -1.81
CA VAL A 98 -4.22 1.18 -1.36
C VAL A 98 -4.21 -0.34 -1.46
N PHE A 99 -5.29 -0.99 -1.03
CA PHE A 99 -5.40 -2.44 -1.07
C PHE A 99 -5.41 -2.95 -2.51
N LEU A 100 -6.18 -2.31 -3.38
CA LEU A 100 -6.29 -2.69 -4.79
C LEU A 100 -4.95 -2.54 -5.51
N ALA A 101 -4.26 -1.42 -5.28
CA ALA A 101 -2.91 -1.19 -5.77
C ALA A 101 -1.94 -2.29 -5.31
N ASN A 102 -1.98 -2.65 -4.03
CA ASN A 102 -1.14 -3.70 -3.47
C ASN A 102 -1.42 -5.05 -4.14
N THR A 103 -2.68 -5.48 -4.22
CA THR A 103 -3.08 -6.74 -4.86
C THR A 103 -2.55 -6.88 -6.30
N ILE A 104 -2.49 -5.78 -7.04
CA ILE A 104 -2.07 -5.78 -8.44
C ILE A 104 -0.54 -5.84 -8.56
N MET A 105 0.17 -5.06 -7.76
CA MET A 105 1.61 -4.85 -7.90
C MET A 105 2.46 -5.88 -7.14
N GLN A 106 2.01 -6.31 -5.96
CA GLN A 106 2.76 -7.22 -5.10
C GLN A 106 3.15 -8.52 -5.81
N PRO A 107 2.26 -9.20 -6.57
CA PRO A 107 2.62 -10.43 -7.29
C PRO A 107 3.71 -10.20 -8.34
N VAL A 108 3.73 -9.02 -8.97
CA VAL A 108 4.74 -8.69 -9.97
C VAL A 108 6.11 -8.59 -9.31
N PHE A 109 6.23 -7.81 -8.24
CA PHE A 109 7.49 -7.66 -7.54
C PHE A 109 7.97 -8.96 -6.88
N PHE A 110 7.05 -9.79 -6.37
CA PHE A 110 7.41 -11.11 -5.86
C PHE A 110 7.94 -12.02 -6.96
N SER A 111 7.34 -11.98 -8.17
CA SER A 111 7.84 -12.76 -9.30
C SER A 111 9.28 -12.39 -9.69
N TYR A 112 9.60 -11.08 -9.72
CA TYR A 112 10.96 -10.62 -10.02
C TYR A 112 11.96 -10.91 -8.90
N LEU A 113 11.56 -10.81 -7.63
CA LEU A 113 12.42 -11.27 -6.54
C LEU A 113 12.68 -12.76 -6.62
N GLY A 114 11.66 -13.59 -6.84
CA GLY A 114 11.79 -15.03 -6.92
C GLY A 114 12.69 -15.50 -8.07
N LEU A 115 12.59 -14.85 -9.24
CA LEU A 115 13.34 -15.23 -10.43
C LEU A 115 14.80 -14.77 -10.44
N TYR A 116 15.08 -13.57 -9.89
CA TYR A 116 16.39 -12.92 -10.09
C TYR A 116 17.28 -12.86 -8.84
N SER A 117 16.81 -13.33 -7.68
CA SER A 117 17.62 -13.36 -6.47
C SER A 117 18.35 -14.70 -6.33
N LYS A 118 19.62 -14.65 -5.90
CA LYS A 118 20.43 -15.86 -5.66
C LYS A 118 19.90 -16.71 -4.50
N ASN A 119 19.28 -16.08 -3.49
CA ASN A 119 18.70 -16.71 -2.30
C ASN A 119 17.26 -16.21 -2.08
N SER A 120 16.34 -16.60 -2.96
CA SER A 120 14.98 -16.05 -3.00
C SER A 120 14.23 -16.12 -1.68
N LEU A 121 14.22 -17.27 -1.03
CA LEU A 121 13.54 -17.45 0.25
C LEU A 121 14.08 -16.51 1.34
N TYR A 122 15.40 -16.34 1.41
CA TYR A 122 16.04 -15.41 2.35
C TYR A 122 15.69 -13.96 2.04
N THR A 123 15.71 -13.56 0.76
CA THR A 123 15.35 -12.19 0.37
C THR A 123 13.88 -11.86 0.63
N LEU A 124 12.97 -12.84 0.47
CA LEU A 124 11.56 -12.69 0.81
C LEU A 124 11.36 -12.57 2.32
N GLY A 125 12.04 -13.40 3.12
CA GLY A 125 12.02 -13.30 4.57
C GLY A 125 12.61 -12.00 5.10
N MET A 126 13.68 -11.50 4.48
CA MET A 126 14.27 -10.20 4.81
C MET A 126 13.31 -9.06 4.45
N GLN A 127 12.65 -9.14 3.29
CA GLN A 127 11.67 -8.16 2.86
C GLN A 127 10.51 -8.07 3.86
N SER A 128 10.04 -9.23 4.35
CA SER A 128 8.97 -9.26 5.33
C SER A 128 9.37 -8.72 6.69
N GLY A 129 10.55 -9.10 7.20
CA GLY A 129 11.10 -8.54 8.42
C GLY A 129 11.24 -7.02 8.36
N VAL A 130 11.74 -6.48 7.24
CA VAL A 130 11.96 -5.04 7.07
C VAL A 130 10.64 -4.25 7.07
N TYR A 131 9.61 -4.66 6.32
CA TYR A 131 8.36 -3.89 6.33
C TYR A 131 7.65 -3.97 7.69
N VAL A 132 7.70 -5.12 8.37
CA VAL A 132 7.13 -5.25 9.72
C VAL A 132 7.86 -4.32 10.69
N PHE A 133 9.20 -4.33 10.65
CA PHE A 133 10.02 -3.47 11.50
C PHE A 133 9.73 -1.98 11.28
N ILE A 134 9.69 -1.52 10.02
CA ILE A 134 9.36 -0.13 9.70
C ILE A 134 7.94 0.22 10.19
N THR A 135 6.97 -0.65 9.94
CA THR A 135 5.58 -0.44 10.39
C THR A 135 5.51 -0.31 11.92
N MET A 136 6.25 -1.14 12.66
CA MET A 136 6.31 -1.08 14.11
C MET A 136 6.96 0.20 14.62
N ILE A 137 8.02 0.69 13.99
CA ILE A 137 8.64 1.98 14.35
C ILE A 137 7.64 3.12 14.15
N ILE A 138 6.95 3.16 13.02
CA ILE A 138 5.97 4.21 12.73
C ILE A 138 4.83 4.14 13.74
N LEU A 139 4.32 2.94 14.07
CA LEU A 139 3.28 2.76 15.06
C LEU A 139 3.72 3.16 16.48
N PHE A 140 4.96 2.81 16.85
CA PHE A 140 5.54 3.25 18.12
C PHE A 140 5.62 4.78 18.18
N TYR A 141 6.12 5.40 17.12
CA TYR A 141 6.20 6.85 16.99
C TYR A 141 4.82 7.50 17.11
N THR A 142 3.79 6.95 16.45
CA THR A 142 2.44 7.53 16.48
C THR A 142 1.77 7.41 17.85
N ILE A 143 1.92 6.28 18.53
CA ILE A 143 1.31 6.05 19.86
C ILE A 143 2.01 6.88 20.94
N TYR A 144 3.34 6.87 20.99
CA TYR A 144 4.09 7.47 22.10
C TYR A 144 4.19 8.99 22.02
N LEU A 145 4.27 9.57 20.82
CA LEU A 145 4.41 11.02 20.66
C LEU A 145 3.06 11.73 20.49
N GLY A 146 1.93 11.00 20.56
CA GLY A 146 0.60 11.59 20.43
C GLY A 146 0.41 12.26 19.07
N VAL A 147 0.92 11.62 18.01
CA VAL A 147 1.02 12.20 16.67
C VAL A 147 -0.35 12.51 16.11
N GLY A 148 -0.52 13.74 15.62
CA GLY A 148 -1.75 14.20 14.99
C GLY A 148 -2.06 13.45 13.69
N LEU A 149 -3.34 13.49 13.30
CA LEU A 149 -3.83 12.85 12.08
C LEU A 149 -3.15 13.44 10.81
N GLU A 150 -2.74 14.71 10.87
CA GLU A 150 -2.03 15.41 9.79
C GLU A 150 -0.62 14.87 9.53
N GLU A 151 0.13 14.56 10.59
CA GLU A 151 1.48 14.00 10.51
C GLU A 151 1.45 12.57 9.94
N ILE A 152 0.47 11.77 10.37
CA ILE A 152 0.24 10.42 9.84
C ILE A 152 0.01 10.47 8.32
N ILE A 153 -0.74 11.46 7.85
CA ILE A 153 -1.05 11.58 6.43
C ILE A 153 0.13 12.16 5.65
N THR A 154 0.90 13.05 6.25
CA THR A 154 2.20 13.45 5.70
C THR A 154 3.09 12.21 5.51
N GLY A 155 3.08 11.27 6.47
CA GLY A 155 3.71 9.96 6.31
C GLY A 155 3.18 9.17 5.11
N PHE A 156 1.86 9.03 4.97
CA PHE A 156 1.26 8.31 3.84
C PHE A 156 1.55 8.95 2.48
N THR A 157 1.49 10.28 2.39
CA THR A 157 1.79 11.00 1.15
C THR A 157 3.25 10.78 0.73
N ILE A 158 4.20 10.90 1.66
CA ILE A 158 5.62 10.61 1.39
C ILE A 158 5.80 9.15 0.93
N LEU A 159 5.17 8.20 1.61
CA LEU A 159 5.27 6.78 1.25
C LEU A 159 4.66 6.48 -0.12
N LEU A 160 3.50 7.04 -0.44
CA LEU A 160 2.84 6.85 -1.74
C LEU A 160 3.63 7.48 -2.89
N ILE A 161 4.16 8.69 -2.71
CA ILE A 161 5.04 9.34 -3.71
C ILE A 161 6.28 8.46 -3.91
N SER A 162 6.92 8.04 -2.83
CA SER A 162 8.11 7.17 -2.89
C SER A 162 7.81 5.85 -3.61
N SER A 163 6.65 5.25 -3.35
CA SER A 163 6.18 4.05 -4.02
C SER A 163 6.07 4.25 -5.54
N ILE A 164 5.40 5.32 -5.98
CA ILE A 164 5.20 5.63 -7.41
C ILE A 164 6.55 5.89 -8.09
N VAL A 165 7.46 6.64 -7.46
CA VAL A 165 8.78 6.92 -8.03
C VAL A 165 9.59 5.62 -8.17
N ILE A 166 9.64 4.78 -7.13
CA ILE A 166 10.45 3.55 -7.16
C ILE A 166 9.87 2.53 -8.16
N SER A 167 8.54 2.41 -8.22
CA SER A 167 7.88 1.48 -9.15
C SER A 167 7.98 1.93 -10.61
N THR A 168 7.99 3.24 -10.89
CA THR A 168 8.21 3.77 -12.25
C THR A 168 9.66 3.56 -12.70
N ILE A 169 10.64 3.80 -11.82
CA ILE A 169 12.05 3.49 -12.08
C ILE A 169 12.21 1.99 -12.35
N PHE A 170 11.59 1.13 -11.53
CA PHE A 170 11.57 -0.31 -11.73
C PHE A 170 11.03 -0.68 -13.12
N LEU A 171 9.87 -0.14 -13.52
CA LEU A 171 9.25 -0.43 -14.81
C LEU A 171 10.15 0.00 -15.97
N SER A 172 10.77 1.17 -15.89
CA SER A 172 11.72 1.67 -16.89
C SER A 172 12.90 0.69 -17.06
N MET A 173 13.50 0.23 -15.97
CA MET A 173 14.60 -0.74 -16.04
C MET A 173 14.19 -2.08 -16.64
N VAL A 174 13.00 -2.59 -16.30
CA VAL A 174 12.49 -3.84 -16.86
C VAL A 174 12.29 -3.71 -18.37
N ASN A 175 11.75 -2.59 -18.83
CA ASN A 175 11.55 -2.34 -20.26
C ASN A 175 12.87 -2.13 -21.01
N SER A 176 13.88 -1.50 -20.39
CA SER A 176 15.20 -1.30 -21.01
C SER A 176 16.02 -2.59 -21.23
N LYS A 177 15.65 -3.67 -20.54
CA LYS A 177 16.33 -4.98 -20.62
C LYS A 177 15.62 -5.99 -21.52
N LYS A 178 14.47 -5.63 -22.08
CA LYS A 178 13.76 -6.39 -23.11
C LYS A 178 14.24 -5.93 -24.48
#